data_AF-A8UMX4-F1
#
_entry.id   AF-A8UMX4-F1
#
_cell.length_a   1.000
_cell.length_b   1.000
_cell.length_c   1.000
_cell.angle_alpha   90.00
_cell.angle_beta   90.00
_cell.angle_gamma   90.00
#
_symmetry.space_group_name_H-M   'P 1'
#
loop_
_entity.id
_entity.type
_entity.pdbx_description
1 polymer ?
#
loop_
_entity_poly.entity_id
_entity_poly.type
_entity_poly.pdbx_seq_one_letter_code
_entity_poly.pdbx_strand_id
1 'polypeptide(L)'
;KRDGCIQSVGKVFSSYLKGGLADGENVGGLTAFALIALLEAGIDKNDPAVVNGFTCLSKQQTNADTYTLTVMAYAYTLYNVDSPKRGQIMAELEARTRVPNPGQKHWIREEEEKKEKDSNYFYWRAPSAEVEMTAYVLMAYIAGGQEGAVSTAQPVVQWLTKQRNAQGGFSSTQDTVVALQALSMYATLVYQGGLDISVRVDTPSKSYQTGINDSNSLVLTTGGT
;
A
#
# COMPACT_ATOMS: atom_id res chain seq x y z
N LYS A 1 -30.09 -4.12 6.79
CA LYS A 1 -30.33 -4.99 5.61
C LYS A 1 -29.73 -6.37 5.86
N ARG A 2 -30.21 -7.43 5.20
CA ARG A 2 -29.93 -8.85 5.53
C ARG A 2 -28.60 -9.40 4.96
N ASP A 3 -27.86 -8.63 4.19
CA ASP A 3 -26.65 -9.06 3.47
C ASP A 3 -25.34 -8.68 4.17
N GLY A 4 -25.38 -7.78 5.16
CA GLY A 4 -24.21 -7.34 5.94
C GLY A 4 -23.27 -6.38 5.20
N CYS A 5 -23.55 -6.09 3.94
CA CYS A 5 -22.75 -5.21 3.11
C CYS A 5 -22.98 -3.73 3.44
N ILE A 6 -21.91 -2.94 3.42
CA ILE A 6 -21.99 -1.49 3.63
C ILE A 6 -22.32 -0.82 2.30
N GLN A 7 -23.37 0.00 2.30
CA GLN A 7 -23.82 0.73 1.12
C GLN A 7 -23.45 2.20 1.24
N SER A 8 -23.03 2.80 0.13
CA SER A 8 -22.86 4.24 0.06
C SER A 8 -24.23 4.91 0.15
N VAL A 9 -24.46 5.69 1.20
CA VAL A 9 -25.62 6.60 1.29
C VAL A 9 -25.12 8.01 0.97
N GLY A 10 -25.37 8.47 -0.25
CA GLY A 10 -24.93 9.78 -0.74
C GLY A 10 -23.93 9.70 -1.89
N LYS A 11 -23.49 10.86 -2.39
CA LYS A 11 -22.43 10.96 -3.40
C LYS A 11 -21.08 10.94 -2.67
N VAL A 12 -20.25 9.95 -2.96
CA VAL A 12 -18.85 9.96 -2.56
C VAL A 12 -18.15 11.11 -3.31
N PHE A 13 -17.67 12.11 -2.58
CA PHE A 13 -17.01 13.29 -3.14
C PHE A 13 -15.50 13.09 -3.37
N SER A 14 -14.94 11.93 -3.01
CA SER A 14 -13.58 11.56 -3.38
C SER A 14 -13.56 11.07 -4.83
N SER A 15 -12.96 11.85 -5.73
CA SER A 15 -12.68 11.47 -7.11
C SER A 15 -11.80 10.22 -7.23
N TYR A 16 -11.09 9.86 -6.16
CA TYR A 16 -10.17 8.71 -6.11
C TYR A 16 -10.89 7.41 -5.75
N LEU A 17 -11.87 7.47 -4.84
CA LEU A 17 -12.83 6.37 -4.65
C LEU A 17 -13.71 6.20 -5.90
N LYS A 18 -13.99 7.28 -6.64
CA LYS A 18 -14.57 7.16 -8.00
C LYS A 18 -13.62 6.57 -9.05
N GLY A 19 -12.33 6.37 -8.76
CA GLY A 19 -11.38 5.77 -9.69
C GLY A 19 -11.31 4.24 -9.62
N GLY A 20 -11.84 3.62 -8.57
CA GLY A 20 -11.88 2.15 -8.37
C GLY A 20 -13.19 1.62 -7.78
N LEU A 21 -14.03 2.50 -7.22
CA LEU A 21 -15.38 2.19 -6.70
C LEU A 21 -16.47 2.97 -7.47
N ALA A 22 -16.15 3.62 -8.60
CA ALA A 22 -17.19 4.14 -9.49
C ALA A 22 -17.78 3.01 -10.29
N ASP A 23 -18.65 2.27 -9.63
CA ASP A 23 -20.04 2.12 -10.01
C ASP A 23 -20.71 1.42 -8.83
N GLY A 24 -22.03 1.53 -8.71
CA GLY A 24 -22.80 0.97 -7.58
C GLY A 24 -22.67 -0.55 -7.36
N GLU A 25 -21.73 -1.21 -8.05
CA GLU A 25 -21.41 -2.63 -8.03
C GLU A 25 -20.23 -3.00 -7.11
N ASN A 26 -19.35 -2.05 -6.73
CA ASN A 26 -18.19 -2.38 -5.91
C ASN A 26 -18.46 -2.34 -4.39
N VAL A 27 -19.46 -3.11 -3.99
CA VAL A 27 -19.89 -3.26 -2.59
C VAL A 27 -18.81 -3.92 -1.74
N GLY A 28 -17.98 -4.77 -2.35
CA GLY A 28 -16.84 -5.44 -1.70
C GLY A 28 -15.77 -4.46 -1.24
N GLY A 29 -15.28 -3.60 -2.13
CA GLY A 29 -14.24 -2.63 -1.81
C GLY A 29 -14.67 -1.64 -0.72
N LEU A 30 -15.90 -1.10 -0.79
CA LEU A 30 -16.43 -0.19 0.22
C LEU A 30 -16.59 -0.87 1.59
N THR A 31 -17.12 -2.09 1.61
CA THR A 31 -17.28 -2.86 2.85
C THR A 31 -15.92 -3.16 3.47
N ALA A 32 -14.93 -3.56 2.68
CA ALA A 32 -13.57 -3.81 3.16
C ALA A 32 -12.91 -2.55 3.74
N PHE A 33 -13.05 -1.41 3.05
CA PHE A 33 -12.52 -0.13 3.53
C PHE A 33 -13.09 0.27 4.89
N ALA A 34 -14.40 0.17 5.06
CA ALA A 34 -15.04 0.48 6.34
C ALA A 34 -14.66 -0.53 7.44
N LEU A 35 -14.48 -1.81 7.11
CA LEU A 35 -14.01 -2.82 8.07
C LEU A 35 -12.57 -2.57 8.52
N ILE A 36 -11.69 -2.12 7.63
CA ILE A 36 -10.33 -1.70 8.01
C ILE A 36 -10.42 -0.58 9.04
N ALA A 37 -11.20 0.47 8.79
CA ALA A 37 -11.34 1.58 9.72
C ALA A 37 -11.89 1.14 11.09
N LEU A 38 -12.87 0.24 11.13
CA LEU A 38 -13.39 -0.31 12.39
C LEU A 38 -12.33 -1.10 13.16
N LEU A 39 -11.61 -1.98 12.47
CA LEU A 39 -10.57 -2.83 13.09
C LEU A 39 -9.37 -2.02 13.57
N GLU A 40 -8.92 -1.02 12.78
CA GLU A 40 -7.85 -0.11 13.16
C GLU A 40 -8.25 0.82 14.32
N ALA A 41 -9.53 1.17 14.43
CA ALA A 41 -10.08 1.87 15.60
C ALA A 41 -10.19 0.98 16.85
N GLY A 42 -9.85 -0.30 16.76
CA GLY A 42 -9.88 -1.24 17.88
C GLY A 42 -11.26 -1.80 18.19
N ILE A 43 -12.23 -1.71 17.26
CA ILE A 43 -13.52 -2.38 17.42
C ILE A 43 -13.31 -3.89 17.43
N ASP A 44 -13.99 -4.57 18.35
CA ASP A 44 -13.83 -6.01 18.55
C ASP A 44 -14.22 -6.81 17.30
N LYS A 45 -13.47 -7.88 17.02
CA LYS A 45 -13.71 -8.73 15.85
C LYS A 45 -15.07 -9.45 15.90
N ASN A 46 -15.62 -9.65 17.09
CA ASN A 46 -16.93 -10.24 17.31
C ASN A 46 -18.07 -9.21 17.30
N ASP A 47 -17.76 -7.91 17.11
CA ASP A 47 -18.80 -6.89 16.97
C ASP A 47 -19.74 -7.26 15.80
N PRO A 48 -21.07 -7.19 15.99
CA PRO A 48 -22.02 -7.57 14.96
C PRO A 48 -21.80 -6.84 13.63
N ALA A 49 -21.36 -5.58 13.63
CA ALA A 49 -21.05 -4.84 12.41
C ALA A 49 -19.85 -5.45 11.67
N VAL A 50 -18.81 -5.84 12.40
CA VAL A 50 -17.60 -6.47 11.85
C VAL A 50 -17.93 -7.85 11.28
N VAL A 51 -18.59 -8.70 12.07
CA VAL A 51 -18.98 -10.07 11.65
C VAL A 51 -19.90 -10.05 10.43
N ASN A 52 -20.88 -9.14 10.41
CA ASN A 52 -21.78 -8.99 9.26
C ASN A 52 -21.04 -8.49 8.01
N GLY A 53 -20.10 -7.57 8.17
CA GLY A 53 -19.28 -7.09 7.05
C GLY A 53 -18.41 -8.20 6.46
N PHE A 54 -17.75 -9.03 7.28
CA PHE A 54 -16.99 -10.18 6.77
C PHE A 54 -17.90 -11.28 6.18
N THR A 55 -19.14 -11.39 6.65
CA THR A 55 -20.17 -12.24 6.03
C THR A 55 -20.57 -11.74 4.63
N CYS A 56 -20.55 -10.42 4.40
CA CYS A 56 -20.68 -9.86 3.06
C CYS A 56 -19.44 -10.17 2.19
N LEU A 57 -18.24 -9.88 2.71
CA LEU A 57 -16.99 -10.06 1.96
C LEU A 57 -16.73 -11.52 1.57
N SER A 58 -17.15 -12.48 2.39
CA SER A 58 -16.96 -13.91 2.08
C SER A 58 -17.69 -14.36 0.81
N LYS A 59 -18.80 -13.69 0.49
CA LYS A 59 -19.62 -13.93 -0.71
C LYS A 59 -19.06 -13.24 -1.97
N GLN A 60 -18.15 -12.28 -1.81
CA GLN A 60 -17.51 -11.61 -2.94
C GLN A 60 -16.54 -12.56 -3.63
N GLN A 61 -16.47 -12.51 -4.96
CA GLN A 61 -15.57 -13.35 -5.73
C GLN A 61 -14.13 -12.83 -5.64
N THR A 62 -13.15 -13.74 -5.74
CA THR A 62 -11.72 -13.41 -5.72
C THR A 62 -11.19 -12.95 -7.08
N ASN A 63 -12.06 -12.82 -8.09
CA ASN A 63 -11.73 -12.27 -9.41
C ASN A 63 -12.15 -10.80 -9.55
N ALA A 64 -12.46 -10.11 -8.44
CA ALA A 64 -12.73 -8.68 -8.43
C ALA A 64 -11.55 -7.86 -9.00
N ASP A 65 -11.75 -6.57 -9.22
CA ASP A 65 -10.68 -5.66 -9.65
C ASP A 65 -9.54 -5.59 -8.61
N THR A 66 -8.34 -5.23 -9.07
CA THR A 66 -7.12 -5.26 -8.25
C THR A 66 -7.27 -4.37 -7.02
N TYR A 67 -7.94 -3.21 -7.14
CA TYR A 67 -8.16 -2.32 -6.01
C TYR A 67 -8.99 -3.00 -4.92
N THR A 68 -10.13 -3.58 -5.28
CA THR A 68 -10.97 -4.35 -4.34
C THR A 68 -10.20 -5.46 -3.64
N LEU A 69 -9.43 -6.25 -4.41
CA LEU A 69 -8.64 -7.33 -3.84
C LEU A 69 -7.60 -6.82 -2.85
N THR A 70 -6.91 -5.70 -3.13
CA THR A 70 -5.91 -5.13 -2.22
C THR A 70 -6.52 -4.73 -0.88
N VAL A 71 -7.65 -4.04 -0.89
CA VAL A 71 -8.33 -3.58 0.33
C VAL A 71 -8.93 -4.76 1.09
N MET A 72 -9.51 -5.74 0.38
CA MET A 72 -9.99 -6.98 1.01
C MET A 72 -8.85 -7.79 1.65
N ALA A 73 -7.68 -7.88 1.01
CA ALA A 73 -6.52 -8.59 1.55
C ALA A 73 -6.10 -8.03 2.91
N TYR A 74 -6.01 -6.70 3.01
CA TYR A 74 -5.66 -6.05 4.26
C TYR A 74 -6.76 -6.20 5.32
N ALA A 75 -8.04 -6.01 4.95
CA ALA A 75 -9.17 -6.23 5.85
C ALA A 75 -9.17 -7.64 6.45
N TYR A 76 -9.00 -8.68 5.61
CA TYR A 76 -8.90 -10.06 6.10
C TYR A 76 -7.66 -10.29 6.96
N THR A 77 -6.54 -9.64 6.65
CA THR A 77 -5.31 -9.75 7.47
C THR A 77 -5.55 -9.22 8.88
N LEU A 78 -6.23 -8.07 9.03
CA LEU A 78 -6.59 -7.50 10.34
C LEU A 78 -7.58 -8.39 11.10
N TYR A 79 -8.55 -8.97 10.39
CA TYR A 79 -9.58 -9.81 11.01
C TYR A 79 -9.05 -11.20 11.41
N ASN A 80 -8.52 -11.95 10.45
CA ASN A 80 -7.96 -13.28 10.66
C ASN A 80 -6.89 -13.60 9.60
N VAL A 81 -5.62 -13.54 10.02
CA VAL A 81 -4.45 -13.82 9.18
C VAL A 81 -4.46 -15.20 8.54
N ASP A 82 -5.08 -16.20 9.19
CA ASP A 82 -5.14 -17.58 8.72
C ASP A 82 -6.38 -17.87 7.85
N SER A 83 -7.14 -16.83 7.50
CA SER A 83 -8.32 -16.96 6.64
C SER A 83 -7.95 -17.58 5.29
N PRO A 84 -8.58 -18.70 4.87
CA PRO A 84 -8.37 -19.27 3.54
C PRO A 84 -8.68 -18.29 2.41
N LYS A 85 -9.66 -17.41 2.64
CA LYS A 85 -10.02 -16.34 1.70
C LYS A 85 -8.89 -15.33 1.54
N ARG A 86 -8.20 -14.97 2.62
CA ARG A 86 -7.00 -14.12 2.55
C ARG A 86 -5.93 -14.77 1.68
N GLY A 87 -5.64 -16.06 1.92
CA GLY A 87 -4.66 -16.80 1.13
C GLY A 87 -4.98 -16.80 -0.36
N GLN A 88 -6.24 -17.04 -0.73
CA GLN A 88 -6.70 -16.96 -2.12
C GLN A 88 -6.52 -15.57 -2.73
N ILE A 89 -6.92 -14.51 -2.00
CA ILE A 89 -6.78 -13.13 -2.46
C ILE A 89 -5.30 -12.75 -2.64
N MET A 90 -4.43 -13.12 -1.68
CA MET A 90 -3.00 -12.83 -1.76
C MET A 90 -2.33 -13.57 -2.92
N ALA A 91 -2.74 -14.81 -3.21
CA ALA A 91 -2.24 -15.57 -4.36
C ALA A 91 -2.68 -14.92 -5.69
N GLU A 92 -3.93 -14.45 -5.78
CA GLU A 92 -4.43 -13.72 -6.94
C GLU A 92 -3.67 -12.39 -7.12
N LEU A 93 -3.45 -11.64 -6.04
CA LEU A 93 -2.66 -10.42 -6.09
C LEU A 93 -1.23 -10.69 -6.56
N GLU A 94 -0.58 -11.74 -6.05
CA GLU A 94 0.76 -12.11 -6.50
C GLU A 94 0.79 -12.40 -8.00
N ALA A 95 -0.24 -13.06 -8.55
CA ALA A 95 -0.38 -13.31 -9.98
C ALA A 95 -0.55 -12.02 -10.81
N ARG A 96 -1.06 -10.94 -10.21
CA ARG A 96 -1.23 -9.61 -10.84
C ARG A 96 -0.05 -8.67 -10.65
N THR A 97 1.03 -9.12 -10.03
CA THR A 97 2.20 -8.30 -9.72
C THR A 97 2.85 -7.73 -10.98
N ARG A 98 3.19 -6.44 -10.95
CA ARG A 98 4.03 -5.80 -11.97
C ARG A 98 5.44 -5.59 -11.42
N VAL A 99 6.43 -6.00 -12.22
CA VAL A 99 7.86 -5.91 -11.89
C VAL A 99 8.54 -4.97 -12.88
N PRO A 100 8.54 -3.64 -12.63
CA PRO A 100 9.08 -2.66 -13.57
C PRO A 100 10.60 -2.72 -13.64
N ASN A 101 11.24 -3.20 -12.55
CA ASN A 101 12.68 -3.35 -12.40
C ASN A 101 12.95 -4.56 -11.49
N PRO A 102 14.14 -5.19 -11.56
CA PRO A 102 14.55 -6.22 -10.61
C PRO A 102 14.41 -5.72 -9.16
N GLY A 103 13.82 -6.55 -8.30
CA GLY A 103 13.62 -6.23 -6.89
C GLY A 103 12.50 -5.22 -6.59
N GLN A 104 11.65 -4.87 -7.56
CA GLN A 104 10.51 -3.97 -7.34
C GLN A 104 9.19 -4.64 -7.70
N LYS A 105 8.22 -4.62 -6.79
CA LYS A 105 6.87 -5.15 -7.00
C LYS A 105 5.83 -4.06 -6.72
N HIS A 106 4.80 -3.98 -7.56
CA HIS A 106 3.66 -3.08 -7.37
C HIS A 106 2.42 -3.62 -8.09
N TRP A 107 1.27 -2.99 -7.81
CA TRP A 107 -0.04 -3.34 -8.36
C TRP A 107 -0.66 -2.16 -9.09
N ILE A 108 -1.32 -2.44 -10.20
CA ILE A 108 -1.97 -1.46 -11.09
C ILE A 108 -3.44 -1.83 -11.30
N ARG A 109 -4.27 -0.84 -11.69
CA ARG A 109 -5.68 -1.09 -12.05
C ARG A 109 -5.76 -1.67 -13.46
N GLU A 110 -6.81 -2.45 -13.73
CA GLU A 110 -7.04 -3.21 -14.97
C GLU A 110 -7.17 -2.36 -16.25
N GLU A 111 -7.24 -1.03 -16.15
CA GLU A 111 -7.52 -0.14 -17.30
C GLU A 111 -6.36 0.79 -17.72
N GLU A 112 -5.21 0.79 -17.04
CA GLU A 112 -4.08 1.67 -17.41
C GLU A 112 -3.02 1.02 -18.31
N GLU A 113 -3.42 0.20 -19.29
CA GLU A 113 -2.48 -0.26 -20.32
C GLU A 113 -2.09 0.79 -21.37
N LYS A 114 -2.69 1.99 -21.39
CA LYS A 114 -2.39 2.97 -22.46
C LYS A 114 -2.46 4.41 -22.01
N LYS A 115 -1.42 4.88 -21.34
CA LYS A 115 -0.83 6.17 -21.72
C LYS A 115 0.64 5.95 -21.94
N GLU A 116 1.06 6.16 -23.18
CA GLU A 116 2.47 6.16 -23.56
C GLU A 116 3.28 6.93 -22.52
N LYS A 117 4.47 6.41 -22.23
CA LYS A 117 5.47 7.00 -21.35
C LYS A 117 5.96 8.32 -21.96
N ASP A 118 5.10 9.33 -21.98
CA ASP A 118 5.45 10.66 -22.43
C ASP A 118 6.01 11.42 -21.23
N SER A 119 7.16 10.95 -20.78
CA SER A 119 7.97 11.72 -19.85
C SER A 119 9.43 11.33 -20.05
N ASN A 120 10.12 12.18 -20.79
CA ASN A 120 11.57 12.26 -20.89
C ASN A 120 12.21 12.70 -19.54
N TYR A 121 11.55 12.37 -18.42
CA TYR A 121 11.94 12.70 -17.06
C TYR A 121 12.57 11.47 -16.42
N PHE A 122 13.74 11.67 -15.80
CA PHE A 122 14.56 10.65 -15.15
C PHE A 122 13.82 9.88 -14.01
N TYR A 123 12.61 10.31 -13.63
CA TYR A 123 11.77 9.66 -12.61
C TYR A 123 10.28 9.69 -13.03
N TRP A 124 9.74 8.53 -13.41
CA TRP A 124 8.28 8.35 -13.54
C TRP A 124 7.65 8.17 -12.15
N ARG A 125 6.51 8.84 -11.91
CA ARG A 125 5.73 8.72 -10.67
C ARG A 125 4.43 7.98 -10.94
N ALA A 126 4.15 6.99 -10.12
CA ALA A 126 2.92 6.21 -10.21
C ALA A 126 1.68 7.05 -9.87
N PRO A 127 0.52 6.76 -10.50
CA PRO A 127 -0.77 7.25 -10.05
C PRO A 127 -1.03 6.96 -8.58
N SER A 128 -1.74 7.86 -7.91
CA SER A 128 -2.02 7.79 -6.47
C SER A 128 -2.69 6.47 -6.05
N ALA A 129 -3.59 5.94 -6.87
CA ALA A 129 -4.28 4.67 -6.60
C ALA A 129 -3.31 3.47 -6.58
N GLU A 130 -2.27 3.47 -7.42
CA GLU A 130 -1.26 2.39 -7.44
C GLU A 130 -0.40 2.41 -6.19
N VAL A 131 -0.04 3.61 -5.72
CA VAL A 131 0.67 3.79 -4.44
C VAL A 131 -0.18 3.27 -3.29
N GLU A 132 -1.47 3.65 -3.23
CA GLU A 132 -2.40 3.19 -2.20
C GLU A 132 -2.56 1.66 -2.21
N MET A 133 -2.86 1.06 -3.36
CA MET A 133 -3.00 -0.40 -3.50
C MET A 133 -1.72 -1.11 -3.06
N THR A 134 -0.57 -0.65 -3.55
CA THR A 134 0.72 -1.26 -3.23
C THR A 134 1.05 -1.14 -1.73
N ALA A 135 0.65 -0.04 -1.09
CA ALA A 135 0.78 0.13 0.35
C ALA A 135 -0.15 -0.79 1.16
N TYR A 136 -1.40 -0.99 0.74
CA TYR A 136 -2.28 -1.99 1.37
C TYR A 136 -1.72 -3.41 1.26
N VAL A 137 -1.16 -3.78 0.11
CA VAL A 137 -0.54 -5.11 -0.07
C VAL A 137 0.69 -5.26 0.82
N LEU A 138 1.52 -4.21 0.97
CA LEU A 138 2.62 -4.21 1.93
C LEU A 138 2.11 -4.48 3.35
N MET A 139 1.06 -3.77 3.79
CA MET A 139 0.48 -4.00 5.12
C MET A 139 -0.10 -5.40 5.25
N ALA A 140 -0.74 -5.95 4.22
CA ALA A 140 -1.29 -7.31 4.21
C ALA A 140 -0.19 -8.40 4.32
N TYR A 141 1.01 -8.17 3.79
CA TYR A 141 2.15 -9.07 4.00
C TYR A 141 2.64 -9.03 5.46
N ILE A 142 2.80 -7.84 6.04
CA ILE A 142 3.55 -7.68 7.29
C ILE A 142 2.70 -7.68 8.55
N ALA A 143 1.43 -7.26 8.49
CA ALA A 143 0.55 -7.21 9.66
C ALA A 143 0.22 -8.59 10.22
N GLY A 144 0.37 -9.64 9.40
CA GLY A 144 0.13 -11.03 9.80
C GLY A 144 1.26 -11.70 10.58
N GLY A 145 2.45 -11.08 10.66
CA GLY A 145 3.61 -11.65 11.37
C GLY A 145 4.08 -13.02 10.83
N GLN A 146 3.76 -13.36 9.58
CA GLN A 146 4.11 -14.64 8.98
C GLN A 146 5.62 -14.76 8.80
N GLU A 147 6.15 -15.98 8.87
CA GLU A 147 7.56 -16.25 8.61
C GLU A 147 7.93 -15.80 7.18
N GLY A 148 9.04 -15.08 7.04
CA GLY A 148 9.47 -14.53 5.76
C GLY A 148 8.63 -13.34 5.24
N ALA A 149 7.71 -12.78 6.04
CA ALA A 149 6.92 -11.60 5.64
C ALA A 149 7.82 -10.41 5.27
N VAL A 150 8.87 -10.15 6.06
CA VAL A 150 9.83 -9.05 5.84
C VAL A 150 10.57 -9.19 4.50
N SER A 151 11.06 -10.38 4.17
CA SER A 151 11.75 -10.64 2.91
C SER A 151 10.80 -10.58 1.73
N THR A 152 9.57 -11.07 1.89
CA THR A 152 8.53 -11.03 0.85
C THR A 152 8.09 -9.60 0.55
N ALA A 153 8.02 -8.75 1.58
CA ALA A 153 7.63 -7.35 1.49
C ALA A 153 8.75 -6.43 0.96
N GLN A 154 10.02 -6.84 1.04
CA GLN A 154 11.17 -5.99 0.66
C GLN A 154 11.05 -5.42 -0.77
N PRO A 155 10.65 -6.17 -1.81
CA PRO A 155 10.49 -5.62 -3.16
C PRO A 155 9.38 -4.55 -3.27
N VAL A 156 8.35 -4.64 -2.42
CA VAL A 156 7.25 -3.67 -2.36
C VAL A 156 7.74 -2.37 -1.72
N VAL A 157 8.50 -2.47 -0.62
CA VAL A 157 9.12 -1.34 0.06
C VAL A 157 10.10 -0.59 -0.86
N GLN A 158 10.90 -1.32 -1.63
CA GLN A 158 11.82 -0.73 -2.61
C GLN A 158 11.08 0.09 -3.67
N TRP A 159 9.93 -0.41 -4.14
CA TRP A 159 9.12 0.33 -5.12
C TRP A 159 8.48 1.57 -4.50
N LEU A 160 7.84 1.45 -3.33
CA LEU A 160 7.20 2.59 -2.63
C LEU A 160 8.19 3.69 -2.28
N THR A 161 9.40 3.33 -1.83
CA THR A 161 10.46 4.30 -1.50
C THR A 161 10.87 5.14 -2.72
N LYS A 162 10.81 4.57 -3.93
CA LYS A 162 11.10 5.29 -5.18
C LYS A 162 9.98 6.22 -5.63
N GLN A 163 8.74 5.98 -5.19
CA GLN A 163 7.61 6.85 -5.52
C GLN A 163 7.53 8.10 -4.60
N ARG A 164 8.25 8.10 -3.48
CA ARG A 164 8.28 9.23 -2.54
C ARG A 164 8.93 10.46 -3.17
N ASN A 165 8.29 11.62 -3.04
CA ASN A 165 8.83 12.89 -3.51
C ASN A 165 9.94 13.42 -2.57
N ALA A 166 10.67 14.45 -3.01
CA ALA A 166 11.77 15.05 -2.24
C ALA A 166 11.35 15.68 -0.91
N GLN A 167 10.05 15.90 -0.70
CA GLN A 167 9.45 16.46 0.52
C GLN A 167 8.89 15.38 1.45
N GLY A 168 9.03 14.09 1.10
CA GLY A 168 8.59 12.96 1.93
C GLY A 168 7.14 12.51 1.70
N GLY A 169 6.40 13.14 0.77
CA GLY A 169 5.01 12.77 0.43
C GLY A 169 4.87 12.02 -0.89
N PHE A 170 3.62 11.70 -1.25
CA PHE A 170 3.23 11.08 -2.52
C PHE A 170 2.33 12.03 -3.33
N SER A 171 1.50 11.51 -4.23
CA SER A 171 0.75 12.29 -5.22
C SER A 171 -0.54 12.88 -4.66
N SER A 172 -1.12 12.30 -3.60
CA SER A 172 -2.29 12.82 -2.88
C SER A 172 -2.11 12.74 -1.35
N THR A 173 -3.18 13.01 -0.59
CA THR A 173 -3.14 12.89 0.87
C THR A 173 -3.37 11.46 1.33
N GLN A 174 -4.28 10.71 0.67
CA GLN A 174 -4.64 9.35 1.06
C GLN A 174 -3.50 8.36 0.79
N ASP A 175 -2.91 8.41 -0.40
CA ASP A 175 -1.74 7.58 -0.72
C ASP A 175 -0.55 7.89 0.19
N THR A 176 -0.37 9.15 0.57
CA THR A 176 0.68 9.57 1.50
C THR A 176 0.47 8.96 2.88
N VAL A 177 -0.75 9.05 3.44
CA VAL A 177 -1.05 8.47 4.76
C VAL A 177 -0.86 6.96 4.76
N VAL A 178 -1.45 6.26 3.78
CA VAL A 178 -1.42 4.79 3.70
C VAL A 178 0.00 4.28 3.41
N ALA A 179 0.75 4.93 2.51
CA ALA A 179 2.13 4.53 2.21
C ALA A 179 3.08 4.80 3.38
N LEU A 180 2.94 5.93 4.07
CA LEU A 180 3.76 6.22 5.25
C LEU A 180 3.44 5.26 6.40
N GLN A 181 2.17 4.92 6.61
CA GLN A 181 1.77 3.88 7.57
C GLN A 181 2.45 2.55 7.24
N ALA A 182 2.33 2.08 6.00
CA ALA A 182 2.89 0.81 5.56
C ALA A 182 4.43 0.76 5.68
N LEU A 183 5.11 1.82 5.26
CA LEU A 183 6.58 1.94 5.38
C LEU A 183 7.03 2.00 6.84
N SER A 184 6.27 2.69 7.70
CA SER A 184 6.57 2.77 9.14
C SER A 184 6.41 1.41 9.81
N MET A 185 5.33 0.69 9.52
CA MET A 185 5.12 -0.68 10.00
C MET A 185 6.28 -1.59 9.56
N TYR A 186 6.72 -1.50 8.30
CA TYR A 186 7.88 -2.27 7.84
C TYR A 186 9.16 -1.88 8.59
N ALA A 187 9.41 -0.58 8.78
CA ALA A 187 10.57 -0.08 9.51
C ALA A 187 10.64 -0.64 10.94
N THR A 188 9.50 -0.75 11.65
CA THR A 188 9.47 -1.33 12.99
C THR A 188 9.89 -2.80 13.05
N LEU A 189 9.78 -3.54 11.93
CA LEU A 189 10.16 -4.96 11.86
C LEU A 189 11.63 -5.17 11.48
N VAL A 190 12.25 -4.20 10.79
CA VAL A 190 13.62 -4.34 10.26
C VAL A 190 14.66 -3.50 10.99
N TYR A 191 14.24 -2.47 11.73
CA TYR A 191 15.16 -1.59 12.42
C TYR A 191 15.80 -2.30 13.62
N GLN A 192 17.13 -2.46 13.58
CA GLN A 192 17.91 -3.11 14.65
C GLN A 192 18.84 -2.13 15.39
N GLY A 193 18.73 -0.82 15.13
CA GLY A 193 19.62 0.20 15.69
C GLY A 193 20.98 0.27 14.99
N GLY A 194 21.66 1.41 15.12
CA GLY A 194 23.00 1.62 14.56
C GLY A 194 22.99 1.89 13.06
N LEU A 195 22.71 3.13 12.66
CA LEU A 195 22.96 3.59 11.31
C LEU A 195 24.40 4.14 11.22
N ASP A 196 25.20 3.61 10.30
CA ASP A 196 26.49 4.20 9.89
C ASP A 196 26.75 3.91 8.41
N ILE A 197 26.48 4.90 7.56
CA ILE A 197 26.57 4.80 6.10
C ILE A 197 27.43 5.94 5.57
N SER A 198 28.54 5.63 4.90
CA SER A 198 29.31 6.63 4.16
C SER A 198 28.81 6.73 2.72
N VAL A 199 28.29 7.89 2.34
CA VAL A 199 27.83 8.18 0.98
C VAL A 199 28.87 9.07 0.29
N ARG A 200 29.30 8.67 -0.91
CA ARG A 200 30.14 9.49 -1.79
C ARG A 200 29.40 9.77 -3.09
N VAL A 201 29.35 11.04 -3.47
CA VAL A 201 28.74 11.53 -4.70
C VAL A 201 29.81 12.21 -5.53
N ASP A 202 30.18 11.59 -6.64
CA ASP A 202 31.13 12.15 -7.60
C ASP A 202 30.38 12.82 -8.76
N THR A 203 30.70 14.09 -9.00
CA THR A 203 30.30 14.86 -10.18
C THR A 203 31.53 15.11 -11.04
N PRO A 204 31.39 15.47 -12.34
CA PRO A 204 32.54 15.69 -13.21
C PRO A 204 33.54 16.75 -12.70
N SER A 205 33.10 17.67 -11.84
CA SER A 205 33.92 18.77 -11.32
C SER A 205 34.22 18.68 -9.82
N LYS A 206 33.45 17.90 -9.03
CA LYS A 206 33.57 17.84 -7.57
C LYS A 206 33.15 16.49 -7.00
N SER A 207 33.78 16.09 -5.91
CA SER A 207 33.37 14.95 -5.10
C SER A 207 32.86 15.43 -3.74
N TYR A 208 31.76 14.85 -3.26
CA TYR A 208 31.19 15.10 -1.95
C TYR A 208 31.10 13.78 -1.19
N GLN A 209 31.54 13.76 0.07
CA GLN A 209 31.43 12.59 0.94
C GLN A 209 30.78 13.00 2.26
N THR A 210 29.80 12.23 2.71
CA THR A 210 29.11 12.46 3.99
C THR A 210 28.85 11.13 4.70
N GLY A 211 29.02 11.12 6.01
CA GLY A 211 28.63 10.00 6.87
C GLY A 211 27.22 10.22 7.40
N ILE A 212 26.34 9.23 7.23
CA ILE A 212 24.98 9.21 7.74
C ILE A 212 24.95 8.27 8.94
N ASN A 213 24.63 8.81 10.11
CA ASN A 213 24.47 8.06 11.34
C ASN A 213 23.15 8.39 12.03
N ASP A 214 22.87 7.73 13.16
CA ASP A 214 21.62 7.95 13.91
C ASP A 214 21.38 9.43 14.27
N SER A 215 22.44 10.24 14.44
CA SER A 215 22.36 11.66 14.81
C SER A 215 21.99 12.59 13.65
N ASN A 216 22.21 12.19 12.40
CA ASN A 216 21.91 13.01 11.22
C ASN A 216 21.00 12.30 10.18
N SER A 217 20.48 11.13 10.52
CA SER A 217 19.61 10.28 9.68
C SER A 217 18.33 10.97 9.20
N LEU A 218 17.86 11.99 9.92
CA LEU A 218 16.65 12.75 9.61
C LEU A 218 16.90 14.03 8.79
N VAL A 219 18.17 14.41 8.57
CA VAL A 219 18.51 15.65 7.87
C VAL A 219 18.59 15.39 6.37
N LEU A 220 17.46 15.58 5.68
CA LEU A 220 17.39 15.62 4.22
C LEU A 220 17.60 17.05 3.70
N THR A 221 18.77 17.62 3.94
CA THR A 221 19.17 18.86 3.25
C THR A 221 20.63 18.78 2.84
N THR A 222 20.86 18.68 1.53
CA THR A 222 22.08 19.23 0.93
C THR A 222 21.97 20.75 1.03
N GLY A 223 22.28 21.30 2.19
CA GLY A 223 22.53 22.72 2.34
C GLY A 223 23.76 23.06 1.52
N GLY A 224 23.56 23.74 0.40
CA GLY A 224 24.65 24.32 -0.36
C GLY A 224 25.33 25.41 0.46
N THR A 225 26.65 25.29 0.58
CA THR A 225 27.57 26.40 0.82
C THR A 225 28.65 26.33 -0.24
#